data_AF-A0A3D0RRH4-F1
#
_entry.id   AF-A0A3D0RRH4-F1
#
_cell.length_a   1.000
_cell.length_b   1.000
_cell.length_c   1.000
_cell.angle_alpha   90.00
_cell.angle_beta   90.00
_cell.angle_gamma   90.00
#
_symmetry.space_group_name_H-M   'P 1'
#
loop_
_entity.id
_entity.type
_entity.pdbx_description
1 polymer ?
#
loop_
_entity_poly.entity_id
_entity_poly.type
_entity_poly.pdbx_seq_one_letter_code
_entity_poly.pdbx_strand_id
1 'polypeptide(L)'
;ALSEFTGTGRRFEIRGEKNGIVIIDDYAHHPTEIRATLAGAKARYPNSRIVAVWQPHTYSRTKTLMMDFAKAFSDADEVLVTEIYASREGTQDFSSAEVVSIMPHASARYTGS
;
A
#
# COMPACT_ATOMS: atom_id res chain seq x y z
N ALA A 1 -0.95 -25.70 17.78
CA ALA A 1 -2.01 -24.78 17.33
C ALA A 1 -1.50 -23.58 16.50
N LEU A 2 -0.22 -23.52 16.11
CA LEU A 2 0.28 -22.52 15.14
C LEU A 2 0.44 -23.12 13.72
N SER A 3 0.50 -24.45 13.63
CA SER A 3 0.77 -25.21 12.40
C SER A 3 -0.42 -25.31 11.44
N GLU A 4 -1.62 -24.88 11.86
CA GLU A 4 -2.86 -24.96 11.08
C GLU A 4 -3.52 -23.59 10.86
N PHE A 5 -2.82 -22.50 11.22
CA PHE A 5 -3.37 -21.16 10.99
C PHE A 5 -3.26 -20.81 9.50
N THR A 6 -4.38 -20.84 8.79
CA THR A 6 -4.48 -20.56 7.35
C THR A 6 -4.55 -19.07 7.01
N GLY A 7 -4.36 -18.18 8.00
CA GLY A 7 -4.47 -16.73 7.83
C GLY A 7 -5.92 -16.24 7.89
N THR A 8 -6.10 -14.96 8.23
CA THR A 8 -7.34 -14.24 7.93
C THR A 8 -7.29 -13.83 6.47
N GLY A 9 -8.34 -14.12 5.68
CA GLY A 9 -8.37 -13.81 4.24
C GLY A 9 -7.88 -12.39 3.92
N ARG A 10 -7.12 -12.25 2.82
CA ARG A 10 -6.51 -11.01 2.28
C ARG A 10 -5.36 -10.39 3.09
N ARG A 11 -4.62 -11.16 3.89
CA ARG A 11 -3.33 -10.72 4.43
C ARG A 11 -2.20 -11.42 3.69
N PHE A 12 -1.37 -10.65 2.99
CA PHE A 12 -0.21 -11.13 2.24
C PHE A 12 -0.51 -12.33 1.30
N GLU A 13 -1.57 -12.23 0.50
CA GLU A 13 -2.01 -13.31 -0.39
C GLU A 13 -1.21 -13.31 -1.70
N ILE A 14 -0.50 -14.39 -1.99
CA ILE A 14 0.15 -14.56 -3.30
C ILE A 14 -0.93 -14.89 -4.34
N ARG A 15 -1.18 -13.96 -5.26
CA ARG A 15 -2.17 -14.10 -6.33
C ARG A 15 -1.64 -14.89 -7.54
N GLY A 16 -0.32 -14.96 -7.68
CA GLY A 16 0.35 -15.71 -8.72
C GLY A 16 1.72 -15.14 -9.06
N GLU A 17 2.38 -15.81 -9.99
CA GLU A 17 3.68 -15.41 -10.52
C GLU A 17 3.65 -15.49 -12.05
N LYS A 18 4.19 -14.47 -12.72
CA LYS A 18 4.35 -14.48 -14.18
C LYS A 18 5.61 -13.74 -14.57
N ASN A 19 6.44 -14.36 -15.44
CA ASN A 19 7.69 -13.78 -15.93
C ASN A 19 8.61 -13.29 -14.79
N GLY A 20 8.67 -14.03 -13.68
CA GLY A 20 9.46 -13.67 -12.50
C GLY A 20 8.89 -12.54 -11.64
N ILE A 21 7.65 -12.10 -11.91
CA ILE A 21 6.95 -11.10 -11.11
C ILE A 21 5.92 -11.80 -10.23
N VAL A 22 6.07 -11.67 -8.92
CA VAL A 22 5.11 -12.17 -7.93
C VAL A 22 4.09 -11.07 -7.63
N ILE A 23 2.81 -11.40 -7.70
CA ILE A 23 1.71 -10.50 -7.32
C ILE A 23 1.22 -10.87 -5.94
N ILE A 24 1.23 -9.90 -5.03
CA ILE A 24 0.79 -10.04 -3.64
C ILE A 24 -0.35 -9.07 -3.41
N ASP A 25 -1.47 -9.56 -2.89
CA ASP A 25 -2.63 -8.77 -2.48
C ASP A 25 -2.70 -8.70 -0.95
N ASP A 26 -2.91 -7.49 -0.42
CA ASP A 26 -2.99 -7.25 1.02
C ASP A 26 -4.04 -6.18 1.32
N TYR A 27 -4.89 -6.44 2.32
CA TYR A 27 -5.95 -5.54 2.76
C TYR A 27 -5.47 -4.40 3.67
N ALA A 28 -4.16 -4.25 3.87
CA ALA A 28 -3.55 -3.18 4.65
C ALA A 28 -4.10 -1.80 4.24
N HIS A 29 -4.82 -1.17 5.17
CA HIS A 29 -5.44 0.14 4.98
C HIS A 29 -5.06 1.13 6.08
N HIS A 30 -4.27 0.68 7.06
CA HIS A 30 -3.62 1.53 8.05
C HIS A 30 -2.10 1.62 7.79
N PRO A 31 -1.43 2.77 8.07
CA PRO A 31 0.01 2.93 7.86
C PRO A 31 0.87 1.84 8.51
N THR A 32 0.48 1.37 9.70
CA THR A 32 1.19 0.28 10.40
C THR A 32 1.08 -1.06 9.66
N GLU A 33 -0.07 -1.36 9.07
CA GLU A 33 -0.29 -2.59 8.31
C GLU A 33 0.56 -2.55 7.02
N ILE A 34 0.57 -1.42 6.32
CA ILE A 34 1.38 -1.22 5.11
C ILE A 34 2.87 -1.48 5.41
N ARG A 35 3.39 -0.90 6.51
CA ARG A 35 4.78 -1.14 6.93
C ARG A 35 5.04 -2.63 7.20
N ALA A 36 4.11 -3.32 7.87
CA ALA A 36 4.25 -4.74 8.16
C ALA A 36 4.25 -5.59 6.88
N THR A 37 3.36 -5.27 5.92
CA THR A 37 3.30 -5.93 4.62
C THR A 37 4.59 -5.73 3.83
N LEU A 38 5.10 -4.50 3.73
CA LEU A 38 6.34 -4.22 2.99
C LEU A 38 7.58 -4.84 3.65
N ALA A 39 7.69 -4.79 4.97
CA ALA A 39 8.75 -5.46 5.70
C ALA A 39 8.72 -6.99 5.46
N GLY A 40 7.52 -7.59 5.45
CA GLY A 40 7.32 -9.00 5.11
C GLY A 40 7.73 -9.33 3.67
N ALA A 41 7.39 -8.48 2.72
CA ALA A 41 7.79 -8.63 1.32
C ALA A 41 9.31 -8.58 1.15
N LYS A 42 9.97 -7.61 1.80
CA LYS A 42 11.43 -7.45 1.78
C LYS A 42 12.17 -8.60 2.44
N ALA A 43 11.65 -9.11 3.56
CA ALA A 43 12.22 -10.29 4.22
C ALA A 43 12.07 -11.55 3.35
N ARG A 44 10.94 -11.72 2.66
CA ARG A 44 10.66 -12.88 1.81
C ARG A 44 11.40 -12.84 0.48
N TYR A 45 11.61 -11.64 -0.07
CA TYR A 45 12.21 -11.43 -1.40
C TYR A 45 13.34 -10.39 -1.34
N PRO A 46 14.44 -10.66 -0.62
CA PRO A 46 15.46 -9.66 -0.29
C PRO A 46 16.23 -9.08 -1.49
N ASN A 47 16.22 -9.79 -2.63
CA ASN A 47 16.91 -9.38 -3.85
C ASN A 47 15.93 -8.93 -4.96
N SER A 48 14.63 -8.84 -4.65
CA SER A 48 13.61 -8.42 -5.62
C SER A 48 13.28 -6.95 -5.46
N ARG A 49 12.99 -6.28 -6.58
CA ARG A 49 12.42 -4.94 -6.57
C ARG A 49 10.97 -5.00 -6.07
N ILE A 50 10.63 -4.19 -5.08
CA ILE A 50 9.30 -4.10 -4.48
C ILE A 50 8.57 -2.88 -5.04
N VAL A 51 7.48 -3.13 -5.76
CA VAL A 51 6.58 -2.09 -6.25
C VAL A 51 5.30 -2.14 -5.43
N ALA A 52 5.05 -1.08 -4.66
CA ALA A 52 3.82 -0.92 -3.89
C ALA A 52 2.76 -0.20 -4.73
N VAL A 53 1.59 -0.82 -4.92
CA VAL A 53 0.43 -0.17 -5.53
C VAL A 53 -0.61 0.03 -4.44
N TRP A 54 -0.90 1.28 -4.09
CA TRP A 54 -1.78 1.62 -2.98
C TRP A 54 -3.00 2.41 -3.44
N GLN A 55 -4.19 1.88 -3.12
CA GLN A 55 -5.45 2.60 -3.23
C GLN A 55 -5.88 3.07 -1.83
N PRO A 56 -5.88 4.38 -1.53
CA PRO A 56 -6.37 4.88 -0.26
C PRO A 56 -7.88 4.59 -0.10
N HIS A 57 -8.29 4.16 1.09
CA HIS A 57 -9.70 3.91 1.41
C HIS A 57 -10.25 5.04 2.27
N THR A 58 -11.25 5.76 1.72
CA THR A 58 -11.93 6.98 2.21
C THR A 58 -11.06 8.24 2.32
N TYR A 59 -11.65 9.40 2.05
CA TYR A 59 -11.00 10.71 2.17
C TYR A 59 -10.72 11.02 3.65
N SER A 60 -11.69 10.77 4.53
CA SER A 60 -11.56 11.07 5.96
C SER A 60 -10.33 10.41 6.60
N ARG A 61 -10.14 9.11 6.35
CA ARG A 61 -8.99 8.35 6.87
C ARG A 61 -7.69 8.84 6.26
N THR A 62 -7.67 9.01 4.95
CA THR A 62 -6.46 9.44 4.23
C THR A 62 -5.99 10.81 4.70
N LYS A 63 -6.91 11.75 4.90
CA LYS A 63 -6.61 13.08 5.44
C LYS A 63 -6.16 13.04 6.90
N THR A 64 -6.85 12.25 7.73
CA THR A 64 -6.52 12.12 9.17
C THR A 64 -5.12 11.54 9.39
N LEU A 65 -4.70 10.58 8.56
CA LEU A 65 -3.43 9.86 8.69
C LEU A 65 -2.41 10.24 7.61
N MET A 66 -2.60 11.38 6.95
CA MET A 66 -1.83 11.80 5.77
C MET A 66 -0.31 11.73 6.01
N MET A 67 0.15 12.29 7.15
CA MET A 67 1.57 12.29 7.51
C MET A 67 2.14 10.88 7.77
N ASP A 68 1.31 9.97 8.27
CA ASP A 68 1.71 8.60 8.55
C ASP A 68 1.73 7.75 7.29
N PHE A 69 0.76 7.93 6.38
CA PHE A 69 0.76 7.31 5.06
C PHE A 69 1.97 7.74 4.24
N ALA A 70 2.32 9.03 4.27
CA ALA A 70 3.48 9.55 3.56
C ALA A 70 4.79 8.82 3.93
N LYS A 71 4.89 8.31 5.16
CA LYS A 71 6.07 7.61 5.68
C LYS A 71 5.95 6.09 5.69
N ALA A 72 4.81 5.52 5.27
CA ALA A 72 4.53 4.09 5.42
C ALA A 72 5.24 3.20 4.40
N PHE A 73 5.84 3.78 3.35
CA PHE A 73 6.30 3.05 2.17
C PHE A 73 7.83 2.95 2.03
N SER A 74 8.60 3.19 3.10
CA SER A 74 10.07 3.24 3.05
C SER A 74 10.75 1.93 2.61
N ASP A 75 10.06 0.80 2.71
CA ASP A 75 10.58 -0.50 2.30
C ASP A 75 10.25 -0.89 0.84
N ALA A 76 9.46 -0.07 0.14
CA ALA A 76 9.26 -0.21 -1.30
C ALA A 76 10.38 0.49 -2.08
N ASP A 77 10.64 0.04 -3.30
CA ASP A 77 11.52 0.73 -4.25
C ASP A 77 10.74 1.73 -5.12
N GLU A 78 9.47 1.42 -5.39
CA GLU A 78 8.53 2.25 -6.14
C GLU A 78 7.16 2.25 -5.47
N VAL A 79 6.49 3.41 -5.51
CA VAL A 79 5.14 3.57 -4.94
C VAL A 79 4.24 4.20 -5.98
N LEU A 80 3.20 3.47 -6.38
CA LEU A 80 2.12 3.97 -7.22
C LEU A 80 0.89 4.16 -6.34
N VAL A 81 0.40 5.40 -6.28
CA VAL A 81 -0.79 5.75 -5.51
C VAL A 81 -1.93 6.04 -6.48
N THR A 82 -3.06 5.36 -6.31
CA THR A 82 -4.25 5.54 -7.15
C THR A 82 -5.21 6.56 -6.54
N GLU A 83 -6.34 6.81 -7.22
CA GLU A 83 -7.44 7.61 -6.68
C GLU A 83 -7.98 7.06 -5.36
N ILE A 84 -8.46 7.95 -4.49
CA ILE A 84 -9.08 7.59 -3.22
C ILE A 84 -10.38 6.84 -3.52
N TYR A 85 -10.50 5.61 -3.04
CA TYR A 85 -11.78 4.90 -3.02
C TYR A 85 -12.68 5.53 -1.95
N ALA A 86 -13.62 6.36 -2.38
CA ALA A 86 -14.49 7.16 -1.51
C ALA A 86 -15.42 6.32 -0.61
N SER A 87 -15.68 5.06 -0.97
CA SER A 87 -16.70 4.23 -0.32
C SER A 87 -18.08 4.91 -0.31
N ARG A 88 -18.53 5.45 0.82
CA ARG A 88 -19.81 6.17 0.98
C ARG A 88 -19.65 7.69 1.08
N GLU A 89 -18.42 8.19 1.06
CA GLU A 89 -18.15 9.63 1.18
C GLU A 89 -18.44 10.33 -0.15
N GLY A 90 -18.96 11.55 -0.07
CA GLY A 90 -18.98 12.44 -1.23
C GLY A 90 -17.56 12.83 -1.62
N THR A 91 -17.37 13.15 -2.90
CA THR A 91 -16.10 13.70 -3.40
C THR A 91 -15.71 14.94 -2.58
N GLN A 92 -14.44 15.02 -2.22
CA GLN A 92 -13.87 16.14 -1.47
C GLN A 92 -12.82 16.84 -2.32
N ASP A 93 -12.53 18.10 -1.99
CA ASP A 93 -11.34 18.81 -2.46
C ASP A 93 -10.11 18.32 -1.68
N PHE A 94 -9.82 17.03 -1.86
CA PHE A 94 -8.65 16.34 -1.32
C PHE A 94 -8.34 15.15 -2.22
N SER A 95 -7.08 14.93 -2.57
CA SER A 95 -6.67 13.85 -3.45
C SER A 95 -5.43 13.10 -2.96
N SER A 96 -5.21 11.91 -3.50
CA SER A 96 -3.97 11.16 -3.26
C SER A 96 -2.71 11.92 -3.69
N ALA A 97 -2.83 12.88 -4.63
CA ALA A 97 -1.71 13.70 -5.07
C ALA A 97 -1.13 14.55 -3.93
N GLU A 98 -1.97 15.01 -3.00
CA GLU A 98 -1.50 15.74 -1.81
C GLU A 98 -0.67 14.83 -0.90
N VAL A 99 -1.08 13.57 -0.71
CA VAL A 99 -0.29 12.60 0.06
C VAL A 99 1.07 12.37 -0.61
N VAL A 100 1.08 12.15 -1.92
CA VAL A 100 2.32 11.95 -2.70
C VAL A 100 3.23 13.17 -2.63
N SER A 101 2.68 14.39 -2.64
CA SER A 101 3.45 15.64 -2.60
C SER A 101 4.31 15.80 -1.34
N ILE A 102 3.94 15.13 -0.25
CA ILE A 102 4.67 15.16 1.02
C ILE A 102 5.45 13.85 1.30
N MET A 103 5.44 12.89 0.38
CA MET A 103 6.19 11.65 0.54
C MET A 103 7.70 11.94 0.43
N PRO A 104 8.53 11.48 1.38
CA PRO A 104 9.99 11.53 1.22
C PRO A 104 10.50 10.49 0.21
N HIS A 105 9.63 9.63 -0.32
CA HIS A 105 9.99 8.52 -1.20
C HIS A 105 10.21 9.00 -2.64
N ALA A 106 11.46 8.95 -3.12
CA ALA A 106 11.86 9.55 -4.40
C ALA A 106 11.17 8.97 -5.66
N SER A 107 10.68 7.73 -5.60
CA SER A 107 9.94 7.08 -6.70
C SER A 107 8.45 6.89 -6.38
N ALA A 108 7.86 7.80 -5.59
CA ALA A 108 6.41 7.84 -5.37
C ALA A 108 5.71 8.67 -6.45
N ARG A 109 4.61 8.14 -7.00
CA ARG A 109 3.85 8.79 -8.08
C ARG A 109 2.36 8.58 -7.87
N TYR A 110 1.58 9.63 -8.12
CA TYR A 110 0.13 9.53 -8.26
C TYR A 110 -0.21 9.14 -9.70
N THR A 111 -1.14 8.21 -9.89
CA THR A 111 -1.50 7.67 -11.21
C THR A 111 -2.96 7.91 -11.60
N GLY A 112 -3.71 8.71 -10.84
CA GLY A 112 -5.08 9.09 -11.21
C GLY A 112 -5.11 10.17 -12.29
N SER A 113 -6.24 10.26 -12.97
CA SER A 113 -6.48 11.19 -14.09
C SER A 113 -6.87 12.60 -13.65
#